data_AF-A0A383BD02-F1
#
_entry.id   AF-A0A383BD02-F1
#
_cell.length_a   1.000
_cell.length_b   1.000
_cell.length_c   1.000
_cell.angle_alpha   90.00
_cell.angle_beta   90.00
_cell.angle_gamma   90.00
#
_symmetry.space_group_name_H-M   'P 1'
#
loop_
_entity.id
_entity.type
_entity.pdbx_description
1 polymer ?
#
loop_
_entity_poly.entity_id
_entity_poly.type
_entity_poly.pdbx_seq_one_letter_code
_entity_poly.pdbx_strand_id
1 'polypeptide(L)'
;MHNGKFLFLEQHLERLFWGASQIDMDIGKTMDEITSILYDTVKFNKMENGVHVRLVVSRGVKSTPYQDPSFTVSGATIVVIPE
;
A
#
# COMPACT_ATOMS: atom_id res chain seq x y z
N MET A 1 -1.82 4.10 14.96
CA MET A 1 -2.72 5.26 14.85
C MET A 1 -2.92 5.81 16.25
N HIS A 2 -2.77 7.10 16.44
CA HIS A 2 -2.99 7.76 17.73
C HIS A 2 -3.94 8.94 17.50
N ASN A 3 -5.06 8.97 18.22
CA ASN A 3 -6.12 9.97 18.05
C ASN A 3 -6.58 10.13 16.59
N GLY A 4 -6.84 9.03 15.88
CA GLY A 4 -7.34 9.10 14.51
C GLY A 4 -6.31 9.57 13.47
N LYS A 5 -5.02 9.69 13.82
CA LYS A 5 -3.95 10.04 12.88
C LYS A 5 -2.89 8.95 12.78
N PHE A 6 -2.43 8.71 11.55
CA PHE A 6 -1.25 7.88 11.30
C PHE A 6 0.01 8.67 11.64
N LEU A 7 0.93 8.03 12.35
CA LEU A 7 2.24 8.61 12.65
C LEU A 7 3.15 8.44 11.43
N PHE A 8 3.82 9.51 11.03
CA PHE A 8 4.82 9.49 9.94
C PHE A 8 4.30 8.96 8.59
N LEU A 9 3.00 9.09 8.32
CA LEU A 9 2.37 8.50 7.13
C LEU A 9 3.05 8.92 5.83
N GLU A 10 3.29 10.22 5.67
CA GLU A 10 3.94 10.79 4.49
C GLU A 10 5.32 10.15 4.25
N GLN A 11 6.17 10.10 5.28
CA GLN A 11 7.51 9.49 5.21
C GLN A 11 7.45 7.99 4.86
N HIS A 12 6.45 7.27 5.38
CA HIS A 12 6.24 5.86 5.03
C HIS A 12 5.82 5.68 3.58
N LEU A 13 4.93 6.54 3.06
CA LEU A 13 4.47 6.51 1.68
C LEU A 13 5.58 6.94 0.72
N GLU A 14 6.31 8.01 1.00
CA GLU A 14 7.47 8.41 0.20
C GLU A 14 8.46 7.26 0.05
N ARG A 15 8.78 6.57 1.15
CA ARG A 15 9.68 5.41 1.12
C ARG A 15 9.12 4.26 0.28
N LEU A 16 7.81 4.02 0.33
CA LEU A 16 7.15 3.00 -0.49
C LEU A 16 7.23 3.33 -1.99
N PHE A 17 6.86 4.55 -2.38
CA PHE A 17 6.89 4.99 -3.78
C PHE A 17 8.31 5.06 -4.32
N TRP A 18 9.27 5.54 -3.51
CA TRP A 18 10.68 5.50 -3.86
C TRP A 18 11.15 4.06 -4.08
N GLY A 19 10.87 3.15 -3.14
CA GLY A 19 11.24 1.73 -3.27
C GLY A 19 10.61 1.06 -4.50
N ALA A 20 9.35 1.36 -4.79
CA ALA A 20 8.65 0.87 -5.98
C ALA A 20 9.31 1.38 -7.28
N SER A 21 9.72 2.65 -7.33
CA SER A 21 10.44 3.22 -8.48
C SER A 21 11.77 2.51 -8.75
N GLN A 22 12.51 2.12 -7.70
CA GLN A 22 13.82 1.47 -7.85
C GLN A 22 13.73 0.05 -8.40
N ILE A 23 12.56 -0.58 -8.30
CA ILE A 23 12.33 -1.95 -8.78
C ILE A 23 11.44 -1.98 -10.02
N ASP A 24 11.20 -0.83 -10.66
CA ASP A 24 10.32 -0.67 -11.82
C ASP A 24 8.92 -1.28 -11.55
N MET A 25 8.34 -0.93 -10.40
CA MET A 25 7.00 -1.34 -10.00
C MET A 25 6.05 -0.15 -10.05
N ASP A 26 5.06 -0.23 -10.93
CA ASP A 26 3.93 0.68 -10.92
C ASP A 26 2.91 0.25 -9.85
N ILE A 27 2.67 1.12 -8.87
CA ILE A 27 1.66 0.90 -7.82
C ILE A 27 0.24 1.11 -8.37
N GLY A 28 0.08 1.84 -9.48
CA GLY A 28 -1.21 2.12 -10.11
C GLY A 28 -2.11 3.06 -9.29
N LYS A 29 -1.55 3.72 -8.26
CA LYS A 29 -2.23 4.66 -7.36
C LYS A 29 -1.31 5.79 -6.96
N THR A 30 -1.88 6.95 -6.70
CA THR A 30 -1.19 8.11 -6.14
C THR A 30 -1.03 7.99 -4.61
N MET A 31 -0.12 8.79 -4.03
CA MET A 31 0.03 8.86 -2.57
C MET A 31 -1.27 9.28 -1.87
N ASP A 32 -2.03 10.21 -2.48
CA ASP A 32 -3.32 10.66 -1.95
C ASP A 32 -4.36 9.54 -1.97
N GLU A 33 -4.46 8.79 -3.07
CA GLU A 33 -5.38 7.65 -3.15
C GLU A 33 -5.05 6.55 -2.13
N ILE A 34 -3.76 6.22 -1.96
CA ILE A 34 -3.32 5.27 -0.94
C ILE A 34 -3.69 5.78 0.46
N THR A 35 -3.47 7.07 0.72
CA THR A 35 -3.83 7.72 1.98
C THR A 35 -5.33 7.58 2.26
N SER A 36 -6.18 7.90 1.27
CA SER A 36 -7.63 7.72 1.38
C SER A 36 -8.00 6.27 1.70
N ILE A 37 -7.43 5.29 0.99
CA ILE A 37 -7.69 3.86 1.23
C ILE A 37 -7.35 3.46 2.67
N LEU A 38 -6.21 3.93 3.22
CA LEU A 38 -5.80 3.64 4.59
C LEU A 38 -6.79 4.21 5.62
N TYR A 39 -7.19 5.47 5.44
CA TYR A 39 -8.18 6.11 6.32
C TYR A 39 -9.55 5.46 6.22
N ASP A 40 -10.02 5.15 5.02
CA ASP A 40 -11.30 4.49 4.79
C ASP A 40 -11.33 3.09 5.41
N THR A 41 -10.22 2.34 5.28
CA THR A 41 -10.09 1.00 5.88
C THR A 41 -10.21 1.06 7.40
N VAL A 42 -9.48 1.96 8.05
CA VAL A 42 -9.53 2.10 9.52
C VAL A 42 -10.89 2.61 9.99
N LYS A 43 -11.48 3.57 9.27
CA LYS A 43 -12.82 4.10 9.56
C LYS A 43 -13.90 3.02 9.44
N PHE A 44 -13.84 2.19 8.40
CA PHE A 44 -14.78 1.09 8.21
C PHE A 44 -14.70 0.06 9.36
N ASN A 45 -13.48 -0.20 9.85
CA ASN A 45 -13.24 -1.09 10.99
C ASN A 45 -13.50 -0.44 12.36
N LYS A 46 -13.96 0.82 12.43
CA LYS A 46 -14.21 1.57 13.68
C LYS A 46 -13.01 1.59 14.63
N MET A 47 -11.83 1.68 14.06
CA MET A 47 -10.55 1.60 14.74
C MET A 47 -10.03 3.01 15.04
N GLU A 48 -9.88 3.39 16.31
CA GLU A 48 -9.60 4.79 16.69
C GLU A 48 -8.22 4.99 17.35
N ASN A 49 -7.76 4.04 18.17
CA ASN A 49 -6.54 4.17 18.97
C ASN A 49 -5.75 2.86 19.02
N GLY A 50 -4.42 2.96 18.94
CA GLY A 50 -3.51 1.81 19.08
C GLY A 50 -3.34 0.96 17.83
N VAL A 51 -3.91 1.38 16.69
CA VAL A 51 -4.03 0.56 15.48
C VAL A 51 -2.74 0.56 14.68
N HIS A 52 -2.18 -0.61 14.41
CA HIS A 52 -1.04 -0.80 13.52
C HIS A 52 -1.56 -1.20 12.13
N VAL A 53 -1.22 -0.41 11.10
CA VAL A 53 -1.67 -0.70 9.74
C VAL A 53 -0.49 -1.14 8.89
N ARG A 54 -0.63 -2.33 8.28
CA ARG A 54 0.32 -2.89 7.33
C ARG A 54 -0.21 -2.69 5.91
N LEU A 55 0.57 -1.99 5.09
CA LEU A 55 0.31 -1.80 3.67
C LEU A 55 1.26 -2.71 2.88
N VAL A 56 0.69 -3.62 2.08
CA VAL A 56 1.45 -4.52 1.21
C VAL A 56 1.05 -4.24 -0.23
N VAL A 57 2.04 -3.98 -1.07
CA VAL A 57 1.87 -3.81 -2.52
C VAL A 57 2.62 -4.93 -3.22
N SER A 58 1.94 -5.62 -4.13
CA SER A 58 2.54 -6.64 -4.99
C SER A 58 2.32 -6.28 -6.45
N ARG A 59 3.18 -6.77 -7.34
CA ARG A 59 3.07 -6.53 -8.79
C ARG A 59 1.82 -7.15 -9.42
N GLY A 60 1.00 -7.88 -8.66
CA GLY A 60 -0.20 -8.54 -9.17
C GLY A 60 0.06 -9.99 -9.59
N VAL A 61 -0.88 -10.54 -10.35
CA VAL A 61 -0.86 -11.93 -10.81
C VAL A 61 0.15 -12.07 -11.95
N LYS A 62 1.06 -13.03 -11.80
CA LYS A 62 2.03 -13.38 -12.85
C LYS A 62 1.54 -14.60 -13.65
N SER A 63 1.84 -14.62 -14.94
CA SER A 63 1.59 -15.78 -15.80
C SER A 63 2.58 -16.92 -15.55
N THR A 64 3.77 -16.58 -15.07
CA THR A 64 4.86 -17.53 -14.78
C THR A 64 5.54 -17.17 -13.46
N PRO A 65 6.25 -18.11 -12.78
CA PRO A 65 6.88 -17.83 -11.49
C PRO A 65 8.11 -16.90 -11.59
N TYR A 66 8.50 -16.48 -12.79
CA TYR A 66 9.67 -15.62 -13.00
C TYR A 66 9.43 -14.18 -12.54
N GLN A 67 10.47 -13.54 -12.02
CA GLN A 67 10.36 -12.21 -11.39
C GLN A 67 10.32 -11.06 -12.40
N ASP A 68 10.63 -11.32 -13.67
CA ASP A 68 10.63 -10.31 -14.72
C ASP A 68 9.27 -9.57 -14.81
N PRO A 69 9.27 -8.22 -14.92
CA PRO A 69 8.05 -7.42 -15.02
C PRO A 69 7.16 -7.78 -16.22
N SER A 70 7.73 -8.28 -17.31
CA SER A 70 6.99 -8.65 -18.54
C SER A 70 5.98 -9.78 -18.35
N PHE A 71 6.12 -10.59 -17.30
CA PHE A 71 5.20 -11.70 -16.99
C PHE A 71 4.03 -11.30 -16.09
N THR A 72 3.93 -10.03 -15.72
CA THR A 72 2.81 -9.49 -14.94
C THR A 72 1.56 -9.36 -15.81
N VAL A 73 0.46 -10.01 -15.41
CA VAL A 73 -0.80 -10.10 -16.17
C VAL A 73 -1.86 -9.11 -15.68
N SER A 74 -1.79 -8.73 -14.40
CA SER A 74 -2.72 -7.76 -13.79
C SER A 74 -1.99 -6.48 -13.35
N GLY A 75 -2.75 -5.44 -13.02
CA GLY A 75 -2.20 -4.31 -12.25
C GLY A 75 -1.73 -4.73 -10.86
N ALA A 76 -1.04 -3.82 -10.17
CA ALA A 76 -0.59 -4.04 -8.80
C ALA A 76 -1.76 -4.31 -7.84
N THR A 77 -1.53 -5.22 -6.89
CA THR A 77 -2.50 -5.54 -5.84
C THR A 77 -2.06 -4.87 -4.54
N ILE A 78 -2.95 -4.08 -3.97
CA ILE A 78 -2.76 -3.39 -2.69
C ILE A 78 -3.59 -4.11 -1.62
N VAL A 79 -2.94 -4.47 -0.52
CA VAL A 79 -3.58 -5.09 0.65
C VAL A 79 -3.30 -4.22 1.87
N VAL A 80 -4.37 -3.84 2.57
CA VAL A 80 -4.31 -3.09 3.83
C VAL A 80 -4.79 -3.98 4.95
N ILE A 81 -3.94 -4.20 5.94
CA ILE A 81 -4.24 -5.02 7.12
C ILE A 81 -4.16 -4.13 8.34
N PRO A 82 -5.29 -3.69 8.89
CA PRO A 82 -5.32 -2.97 10.16
C PRO A 82 -5.39 -3.96 11.33
N GLU A 83 -4.51 -3.81 12.31
CA GLU A 83 -4.37 -4.64 13.52
C GLU A 83 -4.41 -3.81 14.80
#